data_AF-A0A0U3TCB6-F1
#
_entry.id   AF-A0A0U3TCB6-F1
#
_cell.length_a   1.000
_cell.length_b   1.000
_cell.length_c   1.000
_cell.angle_alpha   90.00
_cell.angle_beta   90.00
_cell.angle_gamma   90.00
#
_symmetry.space_group_name_H-M   'P 1'
#
loop_
_entity.id
_entity.type
_entity.pdbx_description
1 polymer ?
#
loop_
_entity_poly.entity_id
_entity_poly.type
_entity_poly.pdbx_seq_one_letter_code
_entity_poly.pdbx_strand_id
1 'polypeptide(L)'
;MKSGLEAGCVALVIDSVNPENVGKSVTLLSWVQAGEFFNAPDGTCGKMPSNTGGWLCVGDIVCVGKMSVSLRDFRNYGWCIFPSKYLMPLKGDDLRYYDDRSKERCNA
;
A
#
# COMPACT_ATOMS: atom_id res chain seq x y z
N MET A 1 -6.66 0.05 -17.16
CA MET A 1 -7.63 0.49 -16.14
C MET A 1 -6.85 1.13 -15.00
N LYS A 2 -7.13 2.40 -14.67
CA LYS A 2 -6.55 3.06 -13.49
C LYS A 2 -7.15 2.38 -12.25
N SER A 3 -6.46 1.38 -11.71
CA SER A 3 -6.72 0.90 -10.35
C SER A 3 -6.61 2.11 -9.44
N GLY A 4 -7.63 2.46 -8.66
CA GLY A 4 -7.64 3.63 -7.75
C GLY A 4 -6.66 3.51 -6.58
N LEU A 5 -5.48 2.97 -6.83
CA LEU A 5 -4.34 2.84 -5.95
C LEU A 5 -3.49 4.08 -6.18
N GLU A 6 -3.39 4.93 -5.16
CA GLU A 6 -2.59 6.14 -5.17
C GLU A 6 -1.82 6.22 -3.86
N ALA A 7 -0.65 6.88 -3.88
CA ALA A 7 0.12 7.09 -2.66
C ALA A 7 -0.72 7.85 -1.62
N GLY A 8 -0.68 7.41 -0.38
CA GLY A 8 -1.49 7.92 0.73
C GLY A 8 -2.86 7.25 0.88
N CYS A 9 -3.32 6.45 -0.09
CA CYS A 9 -4.58 5.71 0.06
C CYS A 9 -4.41 4.41 0.84
N VAL A 10 -5.54 3.89 1.34
CA VAL A 10 -5.61 2.56 1.96
C VAL A 10 -6.13 1.55 0.94
N ALA A 11 -5.58 0.34 0.97
CA ALA A 11 -6.04 -0.78 0.16
C ALA A 11 -6.20 -2.04 1.02
N LEU A 12 -7.11 -2.92 0.63
CA LEU A 12 -7.26 -4.26 1.16
C LEU A 12 -6.34 -5.21 0.38
N VAL A 13 -5.58 -6.04 1.09
CA VAL A 13 -4.82 -7.14 0.48
C VAL A 13 -5.80 -8.27 0.18
N ILE A 14 -5.97 -8.59 -1.10
CA ILE A 14 -6.90 -9.62 -1.58
C ILE A 14 -6.19 -10.91 -2.05
N ASP A 15 -4.88 -10.86 -2.21
CA ASP A 15 -4.03 -12.01 -2.55
C ASP A 15 -2.61 -11.76 -2.00
N SER A 16 -1.88 -12.82 -1.65
CA SER A 16 -0.51 -12.71 -1.14
C SER A 16 0.20 -14.06 -1.17
N VAL A 17 1.52 -14.01 -1.37
CA VAL A 17 2.42 -15.14 -1.12
C VAL A 17 2.52 -15.50 0.37
N ASN A 18 2.17 -14.55 1.25
CA ASN A 18 2.05 -14.70 2.70
C ASN A 18 0.54 -14.65 3.05
N PRO A 19 -0.16 -15.79 3.10
CA PRO A 19 -1.62 -15.84 3.22
C PRO A 19 -2.16 -15.10 4.46
N GLU A 20 -1.35 -14.97 5.52
CA GLU A 20 -1.67 -14.20 6.72
C GLU A 20 -1.92 -12.70 6.46
N ASN A 21 -1.54 -12.18 5.30
CA ASN A 21 -1.79 -10.80 4.91
C ASN A 21 -3.15 -10.61 4.23
N VAL A 22 -3.78 -11.67 3.71
CA VAL A 22 -5.05 -11.53 3.00
C VAL A 22 -6.15 -11.08 3.97
N GLY A 23 -6.93 -10.09 3.56
CA GLY A 23 -7.96 -9.46 4.39
C GLY A 23 -7.46 -8.30 5.24
N LYS A 24 -6.15 -8.00 5.25
CA LYS A 24 -5.59 -6.86 5.98
C LYS A 24 -5.61 -5.59 5.15
N SER A 25 -5.81 -4.46 5.82
CA SER A 25 -5.68 -3.13 5.23
C SER A 25 -4.24 -2.64 5.30
N VAL A 26 -3.76 -2.02 4.22
CA VAL A 26 -2.42 -1.42 4.12
C VAL A 26 -2.50 0.00 3.57
N THR A 27 -1.60 0.86 4.01
CA THR A 27 -1.42 2.19 3.42
C THR A 27 -0.38 2.12 2.31
N LEU A 28 -0.71 2.67 1.15
CA LEU A 28 0.16 2.74 -0.01
C LEU A 28 1.13 3.92 0.15
N LEU A 29 2.43 3.66 0.18
CA LEU A 29 3.44 4.72 0.26
C LEU A 29 3.83 5.23 -1.11
N SER A 30 4.20 4.32 -2.02
CA SER A 30 4.65 4.66 -3.36
C SER A 30 4.61 3.45 -4.28
N TRP A 31 4.52 3.72 -5.59
CA TRP A 31 4.74 2.72 -6.62
C TRP A 31 6.24 2.65 -6.94
N VAL A 32 6.81 1.45 -6.93
CA VAL A 32 8.20 1.17 -7.31
C VAL A 32 8.19 0.43 -8.64
N GLN A 33 8.86 0.98 -9.66
CA GLN A 33 8.93 0.38 -10.98
C GLN A 33 9.85 -0.85 -10.99
N ALA A 34 9.69 -1.70 -12.01
CA ALA A 34 10.56 -2.85 -12.21
C ALA A 34 12.02 -2.41 -12.36
N GLY A 35 12.93 -3.05 -11.63
CA GLY A 35 14.37 -2.72 -11.64
C GLY A 35 14.78 -1.50 -10.82
N GLU A 36 13.81 -0.73 -10.29
CA GLU A 36 14.07 0.49 -9.52
C GLU A 36 14.58 0.17 -8.10
N PHE A 37 15.44 1.04 -7.58
CA PHE A 37 15.84 1.00 -6.18
C PHE A 37 14.86 1.79 -5.32
N PHE A 38 14.62 1.35 -4.10
CA PHE A 38 13.77 2.06 -3.15
C PHE A 38 14.32 1.94 -1.73
N ASN A 39 13.94 2.91 -0.90
CA ASN A 39 14.19 2.86 0.54
C ASN A 39 12.94 2.30 1.20
N ALA A 40 13.11 1.19 1.91
CA ALA A 40 12.08 0.60 2.74
C ALA A 40 11.83 1.46 3.99
N PRO A 41 10.63 1.35 4.60
CA PRO A 41 10.27 2.09 5.82
C PRO A 41 11.18 1.82 7.02
N ASP A 42 11.89 0.69 7.05
CA ASP A 42 12.86 0.34 8.09
C ASP A 42 14.26 0.94 7.83
N GLY A 43 14.41 1.78 6.80
CA GLY A 43 15.66 2.42 6.40
C GLY A 43 16.56 1.53 5.54
N THR A 44 16.16 0.30 5.21
CA THR A 44 16.92 -0.57 4.32
C THR A 44 16.71 -0.20 2.84
N CYS A 45 17.71 -0.46 1.99
CA CYS A 45 17.58 -0.29 0.55
C CYS A 45 17.22 -1.63 -0.10
N GLY A 46 16.23 -1.61 -0.99
CA GLY A 46 15.83 -2.74 -1.81
C GLY A 46 15.91 -2.41 -3.30
N LYS A 47 15.85 -3.45 -4.14
CA LYS A 47 15.81 -3.32 -5.59
C LYS A 47 14.68 -4.16 -6.15
N MET A 48 13.73 -3.53 -6.84
CA MET A 48 12.63 -4.23 -7.47
C MET A 48 13.12 -5.16 -8.59
N PRO A 49 12.52 -6.35 -8.78
CA PRO A 49 12.90 -7.26 -9.85
C PRO A 49 12.65 -6.59 -11.21
N SER A 50 13.49 -6.90 -12.20
CA SER A 50 13.44 -6.23 -13.50
C SER A 50 12.20 -6.53 -14.34
N ASN A 51 11.34 -7.45 -13.92
CA ASN A 51 10.16 -7.89 -14.65
C ASN A 51 8.82 -7.42 -14.05
N THR A 52 8.80 -6.86 -12.84
CA THR A 52 7.54 -6.51 -12.18
C THR A 52 7.71 -5.35 -11.21
N GLY A 53 6.75 -4.42 -11.21
CA GLY A 53 6.65 -3.33 -10.25
C GLY A 53 5.64 -3.64 -9.15
N GLY A 54 5.63 -2.82 -8.10
CA GLY A 54 4.73 -3.04 -6.97
C GLY A 54 4.55 -1.80 -6.09
N TRP A 55 3.53 -1.84 -5.26
CA TRP A 55 3.25 -0.84 -4.25
C TRP A 55 4.02 -1.15 -2.98
N LEU A 56 4.88 -0.21 -2.56
CA LEU A 56 5.45 -0.21 -1.22
C LEU A 56 4.34 0.15 -0.22
N CYS A 57 4.06 -0.77 0.69
CA CYS A 57 2.93 -0.69 1.60
C CYS A 57 3.39 -0.80 3.05
N VAL A 58 2.66 -0.14 3.95
CA VAL A 58 2.82 -0.28 5.41
C VAL A 58 1.52 -0.68 6.08
N GLY A 59 1.62 -1.38 7.20
CA GLY A 59 0.47 -1.84 7.99
C GLY A 59 0.86 -2.99 8.91
N ASP A 60 -0.12 -3.61 9.58
CA ASP A 60 0.12 -4.82 10.37
C ASP A 60 0.28 -6.06 9.47
N ILE A 61 1.34 -6.09 8.66
CA ILE A 61 1.60 -7.13 7.65
C ILE A 61 2.93 -7.82 7.90
N VAL A 62 3.00 -9.05 7.43
CA VAL A 62 4.14 -9.94 7.58
C VAL A 62 4.81 -10.10 6.22
N CYS A 63 6.10 -9.81 6.13
CA CYS A 63 6.91 -10.14 4.97
C CYS A 63 7.86 -11.26 5.36
N VAL A 64 7.59 -12.49 4.89
CA VAL A 64 8.40 -13.68 5.18
C VAL A 64 8.83 -14.34 3.88
N GLY A 65 10.13 -14.55 3.74
CA GLY A 65 10.76 -15.27 2.62
C GLY A 65 11.70 -14.40 1.80
N LYS A 66 12.43 -15.02 0.87
CA LYS A 66 13.27 -14.32 -0.11
C LYS A 66 12.38 -13.70 -1.19
N MET A 67 11.73 -12.59 -0.88
CA MET A 67 11.29 -11.71 -1.97
C MET A 67 12.56 -11.24 -2.67
N SER A 68 12.60 -11.37 -4.00
CA SER A 68 13.69 -10.98 -4.92
C SER A 68 14.07 -9.49 -4.86
N VAL A 69 13.50 -8.77 -3.89
CA VAL A 69 13.52 -7.34 -3.69
C VAL A 69 14.51 -6.95 -2.58
N SER A 70 14.88 -7.91 -1.72
CA SER A 70 15.69 -7.69 -0.53
C SER A 70 16.75 -8.79 -0.37
N LEU A 71 17.98 -8.40 -0.05
CA LEU A 71 19.14 -9.28 0.06
C LEU A 71 19.26 -10.03 1.41
N ARG A 72 18.26 -9.98 2.30
CA ARG A 72 18.33 -10.68 3.62
C ARG A 72 17.07 -11.46 3.95
N ASP A 73 17.23 -12.47 4.81
CA ASP A 73 16.12 -13.16 5.47
C ASP A 73 15.44 -12.21 6.45
N PHE A 74 14.25 -11.71 6.09
CA PHE A 74 13.47 -10.85 6.96
C PHE A 74 12.23 -11.57 7.46
N ARG A 75 12.00 -11.49 8.77
CA ARG A 75 10.65 -11.46 9.35
C ARG A 75 10.35 -10.01 9.68
N ASN A 76 10.09 -9.21 8.66
CA ASN A 76 9.72 -7.82 8.85
C ASN A 76 8.22 -7.74 9.07
N TYR A 77 7.84 -7.25 10.24
CA TYR A 77 6.50 -6.81 10.55
C TYR A 77 6.42 -5.32 10.21
N GLY A 78 5.36 -4.91 9.53
CA GLY A 78 5.09 -3.48 9.34
C GLY A 78 5.07 -2.99 7.89
N TRP A 79 5.70 -3.71 6.96
CA TRP A 79 5.77 -3.29 5.56
C TRP A 79 6.00 -4.46 4.57
N CYS A 80 5.53 -4.31 3.33
CA CYS A 80 5.73 -5.25 2.23
C CYS A 80 5.51 -4.56 0.88
N ILE A 81 5.88 -5.22 -0.22
CA ILE A 81 5.55 -4.77 -1.58
C ILE A 81 4.53 -5.70 -2.21
N PHE A 82 3.41 -5.14 -2.68
CA PHE A 82 2.34 -5.89 -3.35
C PHE A 82 2.19 -5.45 -4.82
N PRO A 83 2.07 -6.39 -5.77
CA PRO A 83 1.58 -6.08 -7.11
C PRO A 83 0.18 -5.46 -7.04
N SER A 84 -0.17 -4.56 -7.97
CA SER A 84 -1.51 -3.94 -7.99
C SER A 84 -2.66 -4.95 -8.03
N LYS A 85 -2.45 -6.12 -8.65
CA LYS A 85 -3.45 -7.19 -8.72
C LYS A 85 -3.78 -7.84 -7.37
N TYR A 86 -2.94 -7.64 -6.36
CA TYR A 86 -3.12 -8.18 -5.00
C TYR A 86 -3.81 -7.17 -4.08
N LEU A 87 -4.13 -5.97 -4.59
CA LEU A 87 -4.67 -4.88 -3.82
C LEU A 87 -6.03 -4.47 -4.37
N MET A 88 -6.98 -4.30 -3.47
CA MET A 88 -8.26 -3.67 -3.74
C MET A 88 -8.28 -2.30 -3.07
N PRO A 89 -8.36 -1.19 -3.81
CA PRO A 89 -8.41 0.13 -3.20
C PRO A 89 -9.65 0.27 -2.31
N LEU A 90 -9.44 0.66 -1.06
CA LEU A 90 -10.52 1.07 -0.18
C LEU A 90 -10.66 2.57 -0.37
N LYS A 91 -11.60 2.97 -1.24
CA LYS A 91 -11.99 4.38 -1.31
C LYS A 91 -12.49 4.77 0.08
N GLY A 92 -11.74 5.62 0.77
CA GLY A 92 -12.34 6.39 1.85
C GLY A 92 -13.45 7.21 1.21
N ASP A 93 -14.68 7.09 1.70
CA ASP A 93 -15.72 8.03 1.33
C ASP A 93 -15.13 9.43 1.54
N ASP A 94 -15.16 10.24 0.50
CA ASP A 94 -14.68 11.62 0.50
C ASP A 94 -15.55 12.39 1.52
N LEU A 95 -15.18 12.38 2.80
CA LEU A 95 -15.90 13.10 3.86
C LEU A 95 -15.90 14.62 3.64
N ARG A 96 -15.21 15.10 2.60
CA ARG A 96 -15.34 16.45 2.05
C ARG A 96 -16.77 16.80 1.62
N TYR A 97 -17.70 15.84 1.56
CA TYR A 97 -19.11 16.10 1.25
C TYR A 97 -19.97 16.58 2.46
N TYR A 98 -19.45 16.56 3.69
CA TYR A 98 -20.25 16.92 4.88
C TYR A 98 -20.00 18.33 5.43
N ASP A 99 -19.04 19.09 4.90
CA ASP A 99 -18.74 20.45 5.39
C ASP A 99 -19.60 21.56 4.74
N ASP A 100 -20.43 21.22 3.74
CA ASP A 100 -21.21 22.21 2.96
C ASP A 100 -22.68 22.37 3.40
N ARG A 101 -23.11 21.73 4.52
CA ARG A 101 -24.49 21.85 5.04
C ARG A 101 -24.67 22.65 6.33
N SER A 102 -23.61 23.27 6.86
CA SER A 102 -23.70 24.04 8.12
C SER A 102 -23.66 25.55 7.95
N LYS A 103 -23.88 26.08 6.73
CA LYS A 103 -23.88 27.53 6.45
C LYS A 103 -25.17 28.07 5.86
N GLU A 104 -26.32 27.47 6.15
CA GLU A 104 -27.60 28.12 5.91
C GLU A 104 -28.25 28.58 7.23
N ARG A 105 -28.14 29.91 7.42
CA ARG A 105 -28.98 30.82 8.22
C ARG A 105 -28.60 31.01 9.68
N CYS A 106 -27.64 31.92 9.87
CA CYS A 106 -27.87 33.01 10.82
C CYS A 106 -29.06 33.89 10.35
N ASN A 107 -29.82 34.39 11.32
CA ASN A 107 -30.78 35.51 11.26
C ASN A 107 -32.17 35.24 10.65
N ALA A 108 -33.14 34.96 11.53
CA ALA A 108 -34.43 35.64 11.61
C ALA A 108 -34.93 35.61 13.07
#